data_AF-A0A4R5D7W0-F1
#
_entry.id   AF-A0A4R5D7W0-F1
#
_cell.length_a   1.000
_cell.length_b   1.000
_cell.length_c   1.000
_cell.angle_alpha   90.00
_cell.angle_beta   90.00
_cell.angle_gamma   90.00
#
_symmetry.space_group_name_H-M   'P 1'
#
loop_
_entity.id
_entity.type
_entity.pdbx_description
1 polymer ?
#
loop_
_entity_poly.entity_id
_entity_poly.type
_entity_poly.pdbx_seq_one_letter_code
_entity_poly.pdbx_strand_id
1 'polypeptide(L)'
;MLLLFAGHKASATHIRAGEITARRISLSSPTYEIRLTAYFDIVNGPGAADAQNDVTFLIGNVRNTGTPATLVAPRMQPIPNIGNGTTMNIYIAQYTFPGAGDFRISFEEDNRNNNVLNIGPPPTQNLNFYVSTILTINANIGLNQTPVLLNAPIDLAAVGQRYIHNPGAFDADGDSLAYRLFIPQRGGVNGAGVNLEYKDPNMVTPPGTTEAGASPATFSMNPLTGDLIWNAPVTRGYYNVAFIVQEWRDGVLIGQIVRDMQIIVEDARNDRPLLDPLADICVEAGTRISQLIRATDKNGDRLTLTSNGGVYESTLVAPAVATFTPQTNAIGTVTGQFVWQTGCNHIRLEPYDVLFKVEDAAGPSVPNPSLFRKLVDITTMN
;
A
#
# COMPACT_ATOMS: atom_id res chain seq x y z
N MET A 1 -20.02 -16.46 -47.90
CA MET A 1 -19.23 -16.87 -46.72
C MET A 1 -19.26 -15.71 -45.73
N LEU A 2 -20.12 -15.81 -44.72
CA LEU A 2 -20.41 -14.73 -43.77
C LEU A 2 -19.38 -14.81 -42.63
N LEU A 3 -18.46 -13.86 -42.55
CA LEU A 3 -17.53 -13.75 -41.43
C LEU A 3 -18.28 -13.18 -40.21
N LEU A 4 -18.56 -14.06 -39.25
CA LEU A 4 -18.96 -13.68 -37.90
C LEU A 4 -17.72 -13.17 -37.16
N PHE A 5 -17.65 -11.85 -36.96
CA PHE A 5 -16.76 -11.26 -35.97
C PHE A 5 -17.31 -11.59 -34.57
N ALA A 6 -16.75 -12.61 -33.92
CA ALA A 6 -16.89 -12.78 -32.49
C ALA A 6 -16.09 -11.66 -31.80
N GLY A 7 -16.77 -10.61 -31.35
CA GLY A 7 -16.16 -9.58 -30.53
C GLY A 7 -15.79 -10.16 -29.16
N HIS A 8 -14.51 -10.44 -28.94
CA HIS A 8 -14.01 -10.66 -27.59
C HIS A 8 -14.05 -9.33 -26.86
N LYS A 9 -14.96 -9.19 -25.88
CA LYS A 9 -14.87 -8.14 -24.88
C LYS A 9 -13.63 -8.45 -24.02
N ALA A 10 -12.49 -7.90 -24.40
CA ALA A 10 -11.33 -7.82 -23.52
C ALA A 10 -11.70 -6.84 -22.39
N SER A 11 -12.16 -7.38 -21.26
CA SER A 11 -12.34 -6.60 -20.03
C SER A 11 -11.01 -6.59 -19.30
N ALA A 12 -10.21 -5.55 -19.49
CA ALA A 12 -9.00 -5.37 -18.69
C ALA A 12 -9.40 -4.84 -17.31
N THR A 13 -9.02 -5.50 -16.22
CA THR A 13 -9.46 -5.14 -14.86
C THR A 13 -8.72 -3.93 -14.28
N HIS A 14 -7.60 -3.53 -14.90
CA HIS A 14 -6.80 -2.34 -14.59
C HIS A 14 -6.56 -2.10 -13.09
N ILE A 15 -6.32 -3.18 -12.34
CA ILE A 15 -5.93 -3.11 -10.93
C ILE A 15 -4.53 -2.52 -10.86
N ARG A 16 -4.41 -1.40 -10.15
CA ARG A 16 -3.15 -0.69 -9.90
C ARG A 16 -2.43 -1.23 -8.69
N ALA A 17 -3.16 -1.68 -7.67
CA ALA A 17 -2.57 -2.23 -6.47
C ALA A 17 -3.56 -3.09 -5.69
N GLY A 18 -3.05 -3.88 -4.75
CA GLY A 18 -3.88 -4.55 -3.77
C GLY A 18 -3.10 -5.27 -2.69
N GLU A 19 -3.83 -5.73 -1.68
CA GLU A 19 -3.35 -6.57 -0.60
C GLU A 19 -4.52 -7.35 0.01
N ILE A 20 -4.19 -8.48 0.64
CA ILE A 20 -5.14 -9.25 1.45
C ILE A 20 -4.77 -9.06 2.92
N THR A 21 -5.77 -8.87 3.77
CA THR A 21 -5.63 -8.84 5.23
C THR A 21 -6.63 -9.81 5.83
N ALA A 22 -6.36 -10.27 7.05
CA ALA A 22 -7.27 -11.17 7.75
C ALA A 22 -7.31 -10.90 9.24
N ARG A 23 -8.49 -11.05 9.84
CA ARG A 23 -8.72 -10.89 11.27
C ARG A 23 -9.45 -12.10 11.81
N ARG A 24 -8.92 -12.74 12.86
CA ARG A 24 -9.60 -13.83 13.54
C ARG A 24 -10.80 -13.28 14.31
N ILE A 25 -11.97 -13.87 14.09
CA ILE A 25 -13.24 -13.39 14.68
C ILE A 25 -13.82 -14.34 15.73
N SER A 26 -13.16 -15.47 15.99
CA SER A 26 -13.62 -16.50 16.91
C SER A 26 -12.46 -17.11 17.69
N LEU A 27 -12.65 -17.27 19.01
CA LEU A 27 -11.72 -17.99 19.89
C LEU A 27 -11.95 -19.51 19.86
N SER A 28 -13.18 -19.96 19.61
CA SER A 28 -13.58 -21.37 19.65
C SER A 28 -13.44 -22.09 18.30
N SER A 29 -13.27 -21.35 17.21
CA SER A 29 -13.03 -21.87 15.86
C SER A 29 -11.95 -21.05 15.16
N PRO A 30 -11.19 -21.63 14.22
CA PRO A 30 -10.22 -20.88 13.40
C PRO A 30 -10.96 -20.13 12.27
N THR A 31 -11.91 -19.27 12.65
CA THR A 31 -12.72 -18.48 11.71
C THR A 31 -12.14 -17.09 11.59
N TYR A 32 -11.92 -16.65 10.35
CA TYR A 32 -11.32 -15.38 9.98
C TYR A 32 -12.23 -14.60 9.05
N GLU A 33 -12.27 -13.29 9.24
CA GLU A 33 -12.70 -12.32 8.25
C GLU A 33 -11.52 -12.04 7.32
N ILE A 34 -11.66 -12.36 6.04
CA ILE A 34 -10.67 -12.15 4.99
C ILE A 34 -11.10 -10.93 4.18
N ARG A 35 -10.19 -9.98 3.99
CA ARG A 35 -10.42 -8.73 3.27
C ARG A 35 -9.41 -8.54 2.15
N LEU A 36 -9.89 -8.35 0.92
CA LEU A 36 -9.09 -7.76 -0.16
C LEU A 36 -9.33 -6.25 -0.18
N THR A 37 -8.26 -5.47 -0.13
CA THR A 37 -8.29 -4.06 -0.53
C THR A 37 -7.61 -3.96 -1.88
N ALA A 38 -8.32 -3.48 -2.90
CA ALA A 38 -7.81 -3.36 -4.27
C ALA A 38 -8.08 -1.96 -4.84
N TYR A 39 -7.15 -1.48 -5.66
CA TYR A 39 -7.13 -0.11 -6.18
C TYR A 39 -7.27 -0.14 -7.69
N PHE A 40 -8.37 0.39 -8.22
CA PHE A 40 -8.74 0.24 -9.62
C PHE A 40 -8.53 1.54 -10.40
N ASP A 41 -7.96 1.43 -11.61
CA ASP A 41 -7.87 2.54 -12.56
C ASP A 41 -9.23 2.81 -13.21
N ILE A 42 -9.87 3.91 -12.82
CA ILE A 42 -11.17 4.32 -13.38
C ILE A 42 -11.03 5.27 -14.58
N VAL A 43 -9.80 5.55 -15.04
CA VAL A 43 -9.54 6.36 -16.24
C VAL A 43 -9.37 5.46 -17.46
N ASN A 44 -8.51 4.44 -17.34
CA ASN A 44 -8.22 3.50 -18.42
C ASN A 44 -9.13 2.26 -18.37
N GLY A 45 -9.64 1.91 -17.18
CA GLY A 45 -10.43 0.71 -16.95
C GLY A 45 -11.82 0.86 -16.34
N PRO A 46 -12.59 1.95 -16.57
CA PRO A 46 -13.83 2.19 -15.83
C PRO A 46 -14.83 1.04 -15.96
N GLY A 47 -15.01 0.49 -17.17
CA GLY A 47 -15.99 -0.59 -17.38
C GLY A 47 -15.68 -1.88 -16.63
N ALA A 48 -14.40 -2.22 -16.46
CA ALA A 48 -14.02 -3.41 -15.71
C ALA A 48 -14.04 -3.16 -14.21
N ALA A 49 -13.62 -1.98 -13.76
CA ALA A 49 -13.75 -1.55 -12.38
C ALA A 49 -15.21 -1.58 -11.92
N ASP A 50 -16.14 -1.09 -12.75
CA ASP A 50 -17.57 -1.11 -12.46
C ASP A 50 -18.15 -2.53 -12.43
N ALA A 51 -17.66 -3.40 -13.31
CA ALA A 51 -18.13 -4.78 -13.45
C ALA A 51 -17.63 -5.75 -12.36
N GLN A 52 -16.54 -5.42 -11.66
CA GLN A 52 -15.99 -6.26 -10.59
C GLN A 52 -16.87 -6.18 -9.33
N ASN A 53 -17.93 -6.99 -9.29
CA ASN A 53 -18.89 -7.00 -8.19
C ASN A 53 -18.57 -8.01 -7.09
N ASP A 54 -17.69 -8.97 -7.38
CA ASP A 54 -17.17 -9.94 -6.44
C ASP A 54 -15.74 -10.34 -6.84
N VAL A 55 -15.06 -11.03 -5.93
CA VAL A 55 -13.76 -11.66 -6.20
C VAL A 55 -13.78 -13.08 -5.67
N THR A 56 -12.91 -13.91 -6.23
CA THR A 56 -12.73 -15.29 -5.77
C THR A 56 -11.33 -15.44 -5.16
N PHE A 57 -11.28 -15.77 -3.87
CA PHE A 57 -10.06 -16.20 -3.22
C PHE A 57 -9.83 -17.70 -3.44
N LEU A 58 -8.57 -18.06 -3.65
CA LEU A 58 -8.08 -19.44 -3.51
C LEU A 58 -7.33 -19.58 -2.19
N ILE A 59 -7.71 -20.59 -1.41
CA ILE A 59 -7.15 -20.86 -0.08
C ILE A 59 -6.52 -22.26 -0.08
N GLY A 60 -5.19 -22.30 -0.12
CA GLY A 60 -4.41 -23.55 -0.14
C GLY A 60 -3.38 -23.59 0.98
N ASN A 61 -2.79 -24.75 1.25
CA ASN A 61 -1.63 -24.81 2.16
C ASN A 61 -0.36 -24.31 1.43
N VAL A 62 0.62 -23.81 2.19
CA VAL A 62 1.86 -23.28 1.62
C VAL A 62 2.72 -24.32 0.88
N ARG A 63 2.48 -25.63 1.11
CA ARG A 63 3.15 -26.74 0.39
C ARG A 63 2.57 -26.99 -1.00
N ASN A 64 1.48 -26.29 -1.36
CA ASN A 64 0.80 -26.38 -2.65
C ASN A 64 0.29 -27.79 -2.98
N THR A 65 -0.06 -28.58 -1.97
CA THR A 65 -0.58 -29.95 -2.13
C THR A 65 -2.10 -30.02 -1.94
N GLY A 66 -2.76 -31.01 -2.55
CA GLY A 66 -4.21 -31.19 -2.41
C GLY A 66 -5.02 -30.16 -3.22
N THR A 67 -6.32 -30.05 -2.91
CA THR A 67 -7.24 -29.14 -3.60
C THR A 67 -7.46 -27.89 -2.73
N PRO A 68 -7.19 -26.67 -3.24
CA PRO A 68 -7.49 -25.45 -2.51
C PRO A 68 -9.00 -25.25 -2.36
N ALA A 69 -9.40 -24.58 -1.30
CA ALA A 69 -10.77 -24.10 -1.16
C ALA A 69 -10.96 -22.81 -1.99
N THR A 70 -12.19 -22.60 -2.44
CA THR A 70 -12.62 -21.40 -3.14
C THR A 70 -13.54 -20.60 -2.24
N LEU A 71 -13.34 -19.29 -2.13
CA LEU A 71 -14.16 -18.40 -1.34
C LEU A 71 -14.53 -17.16 -2.15
N VAL A 72 -15.81 -16.97 -2.42
CA VAL A 72 -16.32 -15.78 -3.12
C VAL A 72 -16.61 -14.68 -2.10
N ALA A 73 -16.15 -13.46 -2.39
CA ALA A 73 -16.37 -12.29 -1.55
C ALA A 73 -17.03 -11.17 -2.38
N PRO A 74 -18.17 -10.62 -1.93
CA PRO A 74 -18.83 -9.52 -2.62
C PRO A 74 -18.07 -8.20 -2.41
N ARG A 75 -18.21 -7.28 -3.38
CA ARG A 75 -17.73 -5.90 -3.28
C ARG A 75 -18.59 -5.12 -2.28
N MET A 76 -17.94 -4.44 -1.35
CA MET A 76 -18.56 -3.58 -0.35
C MET A 76 -18.83 -2.17 -0.90
N GLN A 77 -19.87 -1.52 -0.39
CA GLN A 77 -20.21 -0.11 -0.65
C GLN A 77 -19.99 0.75 0.61
N PRO A 78 -19.70 2.07 0.46
CA PRO A 78 -19.47 2.79 -0.80
C PRO A 78 -18.11 2.45 -1.43
N ILE A 79 -17.95 2.77 -2.72
CA ILE A 79 -16.67 2.69 -3.44
C ILE A 79 -16.07 4.10 -3.51
N PRO A 80 -15.18 4.48 -2.57
CA PRO A 80 -14.62 5.82 -2.56
C PRO A 80 -13.66 6.04 -3.74
N ASN A 81 -13.79 7.19 -4.38
CA ASN A 81 -12.74 7.75 -5.24
C ASN A 81 -11.70 8.41 -4.33
N ILE A 82 -10.47 7.92 -4.42
CA ILE A 82 -9.37 8.33 -3.54
C ILE A 82 -8.38 9.28 -4.24
N GLY A 83 -8.70 9.74 -5.45
CA GLY A 83 -7.85 10.64 -6.24
C GLY A 83 -7.01 9.91 -7.29
N ASN A 84 -6.31 10.69 -8.12
CA ASN A 84 -5.45 10.22 -9.22
C ASN A 84 -6.10 9.16 -10.13
N GLY A 85 -7.42 9.30 -10.38
CA GLY A 85 -8.18 8.38 -11.22
C GLY A 85 -8.28 6.96 -10.64
N THR A 86 -8.30 6.84 -9.30
CA THR A 86 -8.29 5.56 -8.60
C THR A 86 -9.48 5.43 -7.64
N THR A 87 -10.12 4.26 -7.61
CA THR A 87 -11.08 3.90 -6.56
C THR A 87 -10.50 2.83 -5.64
N MET A 88 -10.87 2.88 -4.35
CA MET A 88 -10.58 1.82 -3.40
C MET A 88 -11.78 0.88 -3.31
N ASN A 89 -11.55 -0.39 -3.60
CA ASN A 89 -12.58 -1.44 -3.63
C ASN A 89 -12.26 -2.45 -2.53
N ILE A 90 -13.26 -2.76 -1.71
CA ILE A 90 -13.12 -3.64 -0.55
C ILE A 90 -14.00 -4.87 -0.77
N TYR A 91 -13.45 -6.06 -0.57
CA TYR A 91 -14.17 -7.33 -0.65
C TYR A 91 -13.94 -8.12 0.61
N ILE A 92 -15.01 -8.57 1.27
CA ILE A 92 -14.93 -9.23 2.58
C ILE A 92 -15.72 -10.53 2.55
N ALA A 93 -15.11 -11.60 3.05
CA ALA A 93 -15.79 -12.85 3.31
C ALA A 93 -15.24 -13.52 4.57
N GLN A 94 -16.03 -14.41 5.18
CA GLN A 94 -15.59 -15.19 6.34
C GLN A 94 -15.21 -16.61 5.90
N TYR A 95 -14.13 -17.14 6.47
CA TYR A 95 -13.66 -18.48 6.20
C TYR A 95 -13.24 -19.18 7.49
N THR A 96 -13.59 -20.46 7.61
CA THR A 96 -13.15 -21.30 8.73
C THR A 96 -12.13 -22.30 8.24
N PHE A 97 -10.90 -22.21 8.75
CA PHE A 97 -9.82 -23.12 8.38
C PHE A 97 -10.05 -24.52 8.94
N PRO A 98 -9.63 -25.58 8.24
CA PRO A 98 -9.90 -26.96 8.66
C PRO A 98 -9.09 -27.39 9.88
N GLY A 99 -8.02 -26.67 10.22
CA GLY A 99 -7.15 -26.99 11.35
C GLY A 99 -5.91 -26.11 11.38
N ALA A 100 -4.97 -26.47 12.24
CA ALA A 100 -3.69 -25.79 12.36
C ALA A 100 -2.80 -26.00 11.12
N GLY A 101 -1.98 -25.00 10.81
CA GLY A 101 -1.04 -25.01 9.71
C GLY A 101 -0.96 -23.68 8.98
N ASP A 102 -0.08 -23.64 7.97
CA ASP A 102 0.16 -22.41 7.21
C ASP A 102 -0.65 -22.44 5.92
N PHE A 103 -1.48 -21.42 5.75
CA PHE A 103 -2.37 -21.29 4.61
C PHE A 103 -2.04 -20.04 3.82
N ARG A 104 -2.02 -20.19 2.50
CA ARG A 104 -2.00 -19.09 1.54
C ARG A 104 -3.42 -18.77 1.12
N ILE A 105 -3.82 -17.53 1.31
CA ILE A 105 -4.99 -16.92 0.69
C ILE A 105 -4.46 -16.10 -0.49
N SER A 106 -4.93 -16.39 -1.69
CA SER A 106 -4.52 -15.66 -2.89
C SER A 106 -5.70 -15.13 -3.66
N PHE A 107 -5.50 -14.00 -4.30
CA PHE A 107 -6.39 -13.40 -5.27
C PHE A 107 -5.62 -13.21 -6.56
N GLU A 108 -6.23 -13.63 -7.67
CA GLU A 108 -5.75 -13.39 -9.01
C GLU A 108 -6.87 -12.76 -9.81
N GLU A 109 -6.53 -11.80 -10.66
CA GLU A 109 -7.44 -11.24 -11.62
C GLU A 109 -6.72 -10.99 -12.94
N ASP A 110 -7.46 -11.16 -14.03
CA ASP A 110 -6.90 -11.07 -15.36
C ASP A 110 -6.51 -9.62 -15.70
N ASN A 111 -5.35 -9.49 -16.35
CA ASN A 111 -4.84 -8.25 -16.95
C ASN A 111 -4.38 -7.15 -15.99
N ARG A 112 -3.11 -6.78 -16.10
CA ARG A 112 -2.53 -5.53 -15.57
C ARG A 112 -2.71 -4.39 -16.57
N ASN A 113 -2.23 -3.20 -16.20
CA ASN A 113 -2.07 -2.10 -17.15
C ASN A 113 -1.03 -2.45 -18.23
N ASN A 114 -1.27 -2.00 -19.46
CA ASN A 114 -0.29 -2.17 -20.54
C ASN A 114 0.91 -1.22 -20.38
N ASN A 115 2.01 -1.50 -21.09
CA ASN A 115 3.23 -0.69 -21.14
C ASN A 115 3.92 -0.48 -19.78
N VAL A 116 3.85 -1.47 -18.88
CA VAL A 116 4.66 -1.47 -17.66
C VAL A 116 6.11 -1.82 -18.04
N LEU A 117 7.05 -0.97 -17.66
CA LEU A 117 8.41 -0.99 -18.22
C LEU A 117 9.34 -2.02 -17.57
N ASN A 118 8.97 -2.54 -16.39
CA ASN A 118 9.84 -3.36 -15.56
C ASN A 118 9.33 -4.77 -15.28
N ILE A 119 8.25 -5.19 -15.95
CA ILE A 119 7.72 -6.55 -15.89
C ILE A 119 7.49 -7.12 -17.29
N GLY A 120 7.49 -8.44 -17.40
CA GLY A 120 7.32 -9.13 -18.68
C GLY A 120 6.78 -10.55 -18.59
N PRO A 121 6.55 -11.18 -19.76
CA PRO A 121 6.81 -10.62 -21.09
C PRO A 121 5.73 -9.61 -21.56
N PRO A 122 6.08 -8.63 -22.43
CA PRO A 122 5.09 -7.79 -23.09
C PRO A 122 4.20 -8.57 -24.09
N PRO A 123 2.96 -8.11 -24.36
CA PRO A 123 2.34 -6.90 -23.80
C PRO A 123 1.88 -7.14 -22.35
N THR A 124 2.19 -6.21 -21.44
CA THR A 124 1.98 -6.42 -20.00
C THR A 124 0.53 -6.47 -19.58
N GLN A 125 -0.39 -6.02 -20.45
CA GLN A 125 -1.82 -6.20 -20.25
C GLN A 125 -2.27 -7.66 -20.25
N ASN A 126 -1.46 -8.60 -20.74
CA ASN A 126 -1.79 -10.04 -20.70
C ASN A 126 -1.25 -10.72 -19.43
N LEU A 127 -0.59 -9.97 -18.54
CA LEU A 127 -0.10 -10.48 -17.27
C LEU A 127 -1.17 -10.30 -16.21
N ASN A 128 -1.43 -11.32 -15.42
CA ASN A 128 -2.42 -11.26 -14.36
C ASN A 128 -1.91 -10.45 -13.16
N PHE A 129 -2.84 -9.78 -12.49
CA PHE A 129 -2.61 -9.21 -11.18
C PHE A 129 -2.73 -10.32 -10.14
N TYR A 130 -1.80 -10.39 -9.19
CA TYR A 130 -1.83 -11.40 -8.14
C TYR A 130 -1.30 -10.83 -6.82
N VAL A 131 -2.02 -11.09 -5.75
CA VAL A 131 -1.59 -10.84 -4.37
C VAL A 131 -1.92 -12.04 -3.50
N SER A 132 -1.17 -12.20 -2.42
CA SER A 132 -1.43 -13.27 -1.47
C SER A 132 -1.08 -12.87 -0.05
N THR A 133 -1.64 -13.60 0.89
CA THR A 133 -1.29 -13.53 2.31
C THR A 133 -1.10 -14.94 2.84
N ILE A 134 -0.07 -15.12 3.66
CA ILE A 134 0.16 -16.36 4.40
C ILE A 134 -0.28 -16.12 5.84
N LEU A 135 -1.13 -17.00 6.35
CA LEU A 135 -1.56 -17.03 7.75
C LEU A 135 -1.11 -18.32 8.41
N THR A 136 -0.54 -18.20 9.60
CA THR A 136 -0.28 -19.34 10.48
C THR A 136 -1.49 -19.56 11.39
N ILE A 137 -2.18 -20.67 11.20
CA ILE A 137 -3.32 -21.06 12.05
C ILE A 137 -2.78 -21.91 13.19
N ASN A 138 -2.82 -21.38 14.41
CA ASN A 138 -2.36 -22.07 15.61
C ASN A 138 -3.20 -21.64 16.83
N ALA A 139 -3.54 -22.60 17.69
CA ALA A 139 -4.30 -22.34 18.92
C ALA A 139 -3.58 -21.38 19.88
N ASN A 140 -2.24 -21.39 19.90
CA ASN A 140 -1.43 -20.59 20.82
C ASN A 140 -1.32 -19.10 20.45
N ILE A 141 -1.68 -18.72 19.21
CA ILE A 141 -1.60 -17.32 18.75
C ILE A 141 -2.79 -16.50 19.30
N GLY A 142 -3.89 -17.14 19.69
CA GLY A 142 -5.07 -16.43 20.21
C GLY A 142 -5.87 -15.70 19.11
N LEU A 143 -6.52 -14.58 19.48
CA LEU A 143 -7.11 -13.67 18.49
C LEU A 143 -5.95 -12.89 17.85
N ASN A 144 -5.79 -13.07 16.55
CA ASN A 144 -4.76 -12.43 15.74
C ASN A 144 -5.40 -11.67 14.60
N GLN A 145 -4.79 -10.57 14.21
CA GLN A 145 -5.09 -9.92 12.95
C GLN A 145 -3.80 -9.55 12.23
N THR A 146 -3.77 -9.79 10.92
CA THR A 146 -2.64 -9.31 10.13
C THR A 146 -2.54 -7.79 10.20
N PRO A 147 -1.35 -7.21 9.99
CA PRO A 147 -1.20 -5.77 9.91
C PRO A 147 -2.14 -5.14 8.88
N VAL A 148 -2.73 -4.00 9.22
CA VAL A 148 -3.56 -3.23 8.28
C VAL A 148 -2.69 -2.19 7.57
N LEU A 149 -2.82 -2.04 6.26
CA LEU A 149 -2.07 -1.04 5.50
C LEU A 149 -2.91 0.23 5.38
N LEU A 150 -2.52 1.30 6.09
CA LEU A 150 -3.33 2.50 6.26
C LEU A 150 -3.05 3.59 5.22
N ASN A 151 -2.06 3.41 4.35
CA ASN A 151 -1.74 4.37 3.28
C ASN A 151 -1.92 3.77 1.89
N ALA A 152 -2.77 4.40 1.09
CA ALA A 152 -3.06 3.97 -0.28
C ALA A 152 -1.91 4.32 -1.24
N PRO A 153 -1.61 3.49 -2.26
CA PRO A 153 -0.46 3.65 -3.13
C PRO A 153 -0.84 4.45 -4.38
N ILE A 154 -1.38 5.65 -4.18
CA ILE A 154 -1.93 6.48 -5.28
C ILE A 154 -1.00 7.61 -5.71
N ASP A 155 0.12 7.79 -5.00
CA ASP A 155 1.02 8.91 -5.20
C ASP A 155 1.84 8.77 -6.48
N LEU A 156 2.04 9.90 -7.17
CA LEU A 156 2.83 9.97 -8.39
C LEU A 156 4.31 10.12 -8.04
N ALA A 157 5.16 9.49 -8.84
CA ALA A 157 6.59 9.78 -8.86
C ALA A 157 6.88 10.80 -9.98
N ALA A 158 7.94 11.59 -9.81
CA ALA A 158 8.40 12.53 -10.83
C ALA A 158 9.83 12.22 -11.26
N VAL A 159 10.09 12.35 -12.57
CA VAL A 159 11.44 12.21 -13.11
C VAL A 159 12.39 13.18 -12.39
N GLY A 160 13.52 12.67 -11.90
CA GLY A 160 14.56 13.46 -11.23
C GLY A 160 14.31 13.81 -9.77
N GLN A 161 13.18 13.40 -9.18
CA GLN A 161 12.80 13.74 -7.81
C GLN A 161 12.64 12.51 -6.93
N ARG A 162 12.85 12.66 -5.62
CA ARG A 162 12.72 11.56 -4.67
C ARG A 162 11.23 11.21 -4.52
N TYR A 163 10.91 9.94 -4.72
CA TYR A 163 9.61 9.36 -4.43
C TYR A 163 9.71 8.49 -3.17
N ILE A 164 8.71 8.61 -2.29
CA ILE A 164 8.58 7.80 -1.09
C ILE A 164 7.16 7.27 -1.03
N HIS A 165 7.01 5.97 -0.81
CA HIS A 165 5.76 5.36 -0.38
C HIS A 165 6.02 4.52 0.86
N ASN A 166 5.19 4.71 1.88
CA ASN A 166 5.15 3.85 3.05
C ASN A 166 3.73 3.28 3.15
N PRO A 167 3.53 1.97 3.33
CA PRO A 167 2.20 1.38 3.39
C PRO A 167 1.40 1.80 4.64
N GLY A 168 2.04 2.41 5.64
CA GLY A 168 1.45 2.71 6.94
C GLY A 168 0.93 1.44 7.59
N ALA A 169 1.74 0.36 7.58
CA ALA A 169 1.31 -0.90 8.15
C ALA A 169 1.21 -0.77 9.67
N PHE A 170 0.09 -1.20 10.23
CA PHE A 170 -0.14 -1.14 11.67
C PHE A 170 -0.55 -2.49 12.20
N ASP A 171 0.20 -2.98 13.18
CA ASP A 171 -0.15 -4.15 13.97
C ASP A 171 -0.79 -3.75 15.30
N ALA A 172 -2.03 -4.20 15.50
CA ALA A 172 -2.82 -3.90 16.70
C ALA A 172 -2.53 -4.85 17.86
N ASP A 173 -1.93 -6.01 17.59
CA ASP A 173 -1.62 -7.02 18.59
C ASP A 173 -0.22 -6.78 19.22
N GLY A 174 0.56 -5.86 18.63
CA GLY A 174 1.87 -5.44 19.12
C GLY A 174 3.02 -6.27 18.56
N ASP A 175 2.81 -6.94 17.43
CA ASP A 175 3.83 -7.73 16.77
C ASP A 175 4.83 -6.87 15.98
N SER A 176 6.05 -7.37 15.88
CA SER A 176 7.11 -6.71 15.13
C SER A 176 6.91 -6.92 13.63
N LEU A 177 7.10 -5.83 12.86
CA LEU A 177 6.94 -5.84 11.41
C LEU A 177 8.30 -5.78 10.71
N ALA A 178 8.44 -6.55 9.65
CA ALA A 178 9.62 -6.51 8.79
C ALA A 178 9.22 -6.42 7.32
N TYR A 179 9.99 -5.65 6.56
CA TYR A 179 9.67 -5.32 5.18
C TYR A 179 10.77 -5.79 4.23
N ARG A 180 10.37 -6.22 3.03
CA ARG A 180 11.34 -6.52 1.96
C ARG A 180 10.70 -6.44 0.59
N LEU A 181 11.51 -6.01 -0.38
CA LEU A 181 11.14 -6.08 -1.80
C LEU A 181 10.80 -7.52 -2.21
N PHE A 182 9.88 -7.62 -3.15
CA PHE A 182 9.40 -8.88 -3.70
C PHE A 182 9.17 -8.73 -5.20
N ILE A 183 9.07 -9.87 -5.89
CA ILE A 183 8.83 -9.89 -7.33
C ILE A 183 7.31 -9.97 -7.54
N PRO A 184 6.69 -9.07 -8.33
CA PRO A 184 5.32 -9.21 -8.76
C PRO A 184 5.05 -10.60 -9.35
N GLN A 185 3.90 -11.17 -9.02
CA GLN A 185 3.57 -12.54 -9.41
C GLN A 185 2.32 -12.58 -10.29
N ARG A 186 2.08 -13.76 -10.85
CA ARG A 186 0.79 -14.24 -11.38
C ARG A 186 0.37 -15.51 -10.65
N GLY A 187 -0.85 -15.97 -10.86
CA GLY A 187 -1.30 -17.24 -10.32
C GLY A 187 -0.57 -18.45 -10.90
N GLY A 188 -0.56 -19.50 -10.11
CA GLY A 188 0.01 -20.80 -10.40
C GLY A 188 -0.84 -21.91 -9.80
N VAL A 189 -0.28 -23.10 -9.71
CA VAL A 189 -1.00 -24.28 -9.23
C VAL A 189 -1.44 -24.09 -7.77
N ASN A 190 -2.69 -24.44 -7.47
CA ASN A 190 -3.26 -24.42 -6.12
C ASN A 190 -3.19 -23.04 -5.42
N GLY A 191 -3.25 -21.94 -6.20
CA GLY A 191 -3.18 -20.58 -5.67
C GLY A 191 -1.77 -20.11 -5.31
N ALA A 192 -0.73 -20.88 -5.63
CA ALA A 192 0.66 -20.45 -5.45
C ALA A 192 1.03 -19.35 -6.45
N GLY A 193 1.80 -18.36 -6.02
CA GLY A 193 2.31 -17.31 -6.91
C GLY A 193 3.50 -17.80 -7.74
N VAL A 194 3.55 -17.36 -8.99
CA VAL A 194 4.68 -17.55 -9.92
C VAL A 194 5.25 -16.18 -10.26
N ASN A 195 6.54 -16.00 -10.03
CA ASN A 195 7.22 -14.73 -10.34
C ASN A 195 7.08 -14.38 -11.82
N LEU A 196 6.76 -13.12 -12.09
CA LEU A 196 6.88 -12.55 -13.43
C LEU A 196 8.35 -12.35 -13.78
N GLU A 197 8.61 -12.13 -15.08
CA GLU A 197 9.88 -11.50 -15.45
C GLU A 197 9.88 -10.11 -14.82
N TYR A 198 10.94 -9.80 -14.07
CA TYR A 198 11.02 -8.57 -13.30
C TYR A 198 12.40 -7.96 -13.42
N LYS A 199 12.41 -6.64 -13.55
CA LYS A 199 13.60 -5.82 -13.48
C LYS A 199 13.42 -4.80 -12.37
N ASP A 200 14.47 -4.59 -11.60
CA ASP A 200 14.51 -3.47 -10.64
C ASP A 200 14.15 -2.17 -11.40
N PRO A 201 13.17 -1.38 -10.91
CA PRO A 201 12.73 -0.15 -11.58
C PRO A 201 13.88 0.79 -11.93
N ASN A 202 14.87 0.91 -11.04
CA ASN A 202 16.03 1.78 -11.22
C ASN A 202 17.05 1.25 -12.23
N MET A 203 16.92 -0.01 -12.64
CA MET A 203 17.79 -0.64 -13.61
C MET A 203 17.16 -0.75 -15.00
N VAL A 204 15.86 -0.42 -15.17
CA VAL A 204 15.15 -0.51 -16.46
C VAL A 204 15.92 0.22 -17.56
N THR A 205 16.33 1.44 -17.28
CA THR A 205 17.32 2.23 -18.02
C THR A 205 18.53 2.48 -17.12
N PRO A 206 19.70 2.88 -17.65
CA PRO A 206 20.83 3.24 -16.82
C PRO A 206 20.44 4.31 -15.78
N PRO A 207 20.69 4.08 -14.48
CA PRO A 207 20.30 5.02 -13.44
C PRO A 207 21.07 6.33 -13.56
N GLY A 208 20.39 7.43 -13.24
CA GLY A 208 20.94 8.78 -13.26
C GLY A 208 21.60 9.14 -11.93
N THR A 209 21.31 10.34 -11.44
CA THR A 209 21.69 10.80 -10.09
C THR A 209 20.45 10.88 -9.21
N THR A 210 20.63 10.70 -7.90
CA THR A 210 19.64 11.04 -6.87
C THR A 210 19.23 12.51 -6.97
N GLU A 211 18.11 12.88 -6.34
CA GLU A 211 17.61 14.27 -6.23
C GLU A 211 18.68 15.23 -5.67
N ALA A 212 19.52 14.76 -4.75
CA ALA A 212 20.62 15.53 -4.15
C ALA A 212 21.94 15.50 -4.97
N GLY A 213 21.95 14.88 -6.15
CA GLY A 213 23.10 14.84 -7.05
C GLY A 213 24.10 13.69 -6.85
N ALA A 214 23.89 12.80 -5.88
CA ALA A 214 24.70 11.56 -5.76
C ALA A 214 24.43 10.58 -6.92
N SER A 215 25.40 9.74 -7.28
CA SER A 215 25.29 8.75 -8.37
C SER A 215 25.69 7.34 -7.88
N PRO A 216 24.99 6.28 -8.30
CA PRO A 216 23.76 6.31 -9.12
C PRO A 216 22.51 6.72 -8.31
N ALA A 217 21.42 7.03 -9.00
CA ALA A 217 20.07 7.02 -8.43
C ALA A 217 19.79 5.65 -7.76
N THR A 218 18.89 5.60 -6.79
CA THR A 218 18.67 4.39 -5.97
C THR A 218 17.19 4.03 -5.86
N PHE A 219 16.91 2.74 -5.80
CA PHE A 219 15.60 2.20 -5.44
C PHE A 219 15.78 1.17 -4.32
N SER A 220 15.04 1.33 -3.23
CA SER A 220 15.23 0.52 -2.02
C SER A 220 14.00 0.52 -1.15
N MET A 221 13.91 -0.46 -0.25
CA MET A 221 12.91 -0.49 0.82
C MET A 221 13.62 -0.56 2.17
N ASN A 222 13.23 0.30 3.11
CA ASN A 222 13.71 0.20 4.48
C ASN A 222 13.05 -1.02 5.16
N PRO A 223 13.84 -2.00 5.67
CA PRO A 223 13.28 -3.22 6.24
C PRO A 223 12.62 -3.04 7.59
N LEU A 224 12.80 -1.89 8.25
CA LEU A 224 12.24 -1.57 9.56
C LEU A 224 11.02 -0.64 9.44
N THR A 225 11.14 0.46 8.69
CA THR A 225 10.04 1.45 8.60
C THR A 225 9.04 1.15 7.50
N GLY A 226 9.42 0.33 6.51
CA GLY A 226 8.61 0.07 5.33
C GLY A 226 8.67 1.15 4.25
N ASP A 227 9.55 2.16 4.38
CA ASP A 227 9.74 3.20 3.36
C ASP A 227 10.29 2.60 2.06
N LEU A 228 9.44 2.53 1.04
CA LEU A 228 9.83 2.30 -0.34
C LEU A 228 10.28 3.62 -0.96
N ILE A 229 11.58 3.75 -1.23
CA ILE A 229 12.20 4.98 -1.72
C ILE A 229 12.74 4.75 -3.12
N TRP A 230 12.29 5.56 -4.07
CA TRP A 230 12.94 5.73 -5.36
C TRP A 230 13.56 7.13 -5.42
N ASN A 231 14.87 7.21 -5.18
CA ASN A 231 15.57 8.48 -5.21
C ASN A 231 16.03 8.80 -6.63
N ALA A 232 15.11 9.49 -7.31
CA ALA A 232 15.13 10.05 -8.66
C ALA A 232 14.98 9.03 -9.81
N PRO A 233 13.74 8.58 -10.14
CA PRO A 233 13.50 7.84 -11.38
C PRO A 233 13.91 8.68 -12.59
N VAL A 234 14.42 8.03 -13.64
CA VAL A 234 14.96 8.72 -14.83
C VAL A 234 14.07 8.63 -16.06
N THR A 235 13.11 7.71 -16.07
CA THR A 235 12.28 7.44 -17.23
C THR A 235 10.82 7.46 -16.79
N ARG A 236 10.01 8.28 -17.46
CA ARG A 236 8.58 8.33 -17.24
C ARG A 236 7.92 7.03 -17.71
N GLY A 237 6.82 6.65 -17.08
CA GLY A 237 6.04 5.47 -17.45
C GLY A 237 5.50 4.72 -16.24
N TYR A 238 4.96 3.54 -16.50
CA TYR A 238 4.40 2.67 -15.47
C TYR A 238 5.44 1.66 -15.00
N TYR A 239 5.53 1.49 -13.69
CA TYR A 239 6.39 0.51 -13.03
C TYR A 239 5.57 -0.25 -12.00
N ASN A 240 5.73 -1.57 -11.93
CA ASN A 240 5.12 -2.37 -10.87
C ASN A 240 6.19 -2.78 -9.85
N VAL A 241 5.81 -2.71 -8.58
CA VAL A 241 6.65 -3.11 -7.46
C VAL A 241 5.80 -3.96 -6.54
N ALA A 242 6.38 -5.03 -6.02
CA ALA A 242 5.80 -5.78 -4.93
C ALA A 242 6.73 -5.77 -3.72
N PHE A 243 6.15 -5.90 -2.54
CA PHE A 243 6.88 -6.10 -1.30
C PHE A 243 6.08 -6.96 -0.33
N ILE A 244 6.77 -7.50 0.66
CA ILE A 244 6.17 -8.29 1.72
C ILE A 244 6.27 -7.53 3.03
N VAL A 245 5.15 -7.49 3.76
CA VAL A 245 5.08 -7.13 5.18
C VAL A 245 5.00 -8.44 5.96
N GLN A 246 6.00 -8.70 6.80
CA GLN A 246 6.07 -9.88 7.64
C GLN A 246 5.69 -9.51 9.08
N GLU A 247 4.88 -10.35 9.69
CA GLU A 247 4.39 -10.21 11.06
C GLU A 247 5.08 -11.25 11.94
N TRP A 248 5.76 -10.80 12.99
CA TRP A 248 6.58 -11.64 13.87
C TRP A 248 6.18 -11.46 15.33
N ARG A 249 5.77 -12.56 15.95
CA ARG A 249 5.47 -12.65 17.38
C ARG A 249 6.55 -13.45 18.08
N ASP A 250 7.20 -12.84 19.07
CA ASP A 250 8.26 -13.47 19.87
C ASP A 250 9.37 -14.14 19.01
N GLY A 251 9.73 -13.50 17.89
CA GLY A 251 10.74 -14.00 16.94
C GLY A 251 10.26 -15.12 16.01
N VAL A 252 8.98 -15.49 16.06
CA VAL A 252 8.35 -16.47 15.15
C VAL A 252 7.51 -15.73 14.11
N LEU A 253 7.74 -16.03 12.84
CA LEU A 253 6.93 -15.53 11.73
C LEU A 253 5.53 -16.15 11.80
N ILE A 254 4.49 -15.32 11.90
CA ILE A 254 3.09 -15.78 11.97
C ILE A 254 2.25 -15.34 10.78
N GLY A 255 2.66 -14.28 10.07
CA GLY A 255 1.91 -13.72 8.95
C GLY A 255 2.82 -13.12 7.87
N GLN A 256 2.34 -13.13 6.63
CA GLN A 256 2.95 -12.39 5.51
C GLN A 256 1.87 -11.81 4.61
N ILE A 257 1.95 -10.52 4.30
CA ILE A 257 1.11 -9.86 3.30
C ILE A 257 1.98 -9.50 2.10
N VAL A 258 1.57 -9.88 0.89
CA VAL A 258 2.13 -9.36 -0.36
C VAL A 258 1.32 -8.14 -0.79
N ARG A 259 1.98 -6.99 -0.86
CA ARG A 259 1.49 -5.78 -1.51
C ARG A 259 2.06 -5.74 -2.92
N ASP A 260 1.20 -5.68 -3.94
CA ASP A 260 1.59 -5.35 -5.31
C ASP A 260 1.00 -3.98 -5.65
N MET A 261 1.81 -3.08 -6.20
CA MET A 261 1.40 -1.73 -6.57
C MET A 261 2.09 -1.24 -7.83
N GLN A 262 1.42 -0.32 -8.52
CA GLN A 262 1.95 0.44 -9.64
C GLN A 262 2.41 1.82 -9.18
N ILE A 263 3.62 2.20 -9.61
CA ILE A 263 4.16 3.55 -9.53
C ILE A 263 4.01 4.17 -10.92
N ILE A 264 3.40 5.35 -10.97
CA ILE A 264 3.26 6.15 -12.18
C ILE A 264 4.33 7.25 -12.11
N VAL A 265 5.33 7.17 -12.99
CA VAL A 265 6.39 8.17 -13.10
C VAL A 265 6.01 9.17 -14.20
N GLU A 266 5.88 10.43 -13.83
CA GLU A 266 5.49 11.53 -14.72
C GLU A 266 6.62 12.54 -14.96
N ASP A 267 6.53 13.26 -16.06
CA ASP A 267 7.30 14.49 -16.26
C ASP A 267 6.60 15.63 -15.48
N ALA A 268 7.10 15.95 -14.29
CA ALA A 268 6.53 17.02 -13.46
C ALA A 268 7.38 18.31 -13.55
N ARG A 269 6.75 19.41 -13.97
CA ARG A 269 7.33 20.76 -13.87
C ARG A 269 6.95 21.41 -12.54
N ASN A 270 7.25 20.69 -11.46
CA ASN A 270 6.88 21.02 -10.09
C ASN A 270 7.93 20.37 -9.18
N ASP A 271 8.41 21.06 -8.17
CA ASP A 271 9.26 20.49 -7.12
C ASP A 271 8.34 19.93 -6.02
N ARG A 272 8.61 18.71 -5.55
CA ARG A 272 7.84 18.15 -4.43
C ARG A 272 7.98 19.01 -3.16
N PRO A 273 6.96 19.03 -2.28
CA PRO A 273 7.09 19.59 -0.95
C PRO A 273 8.08 18.78 -0.11
N LEU A 274 8.51 19.34 1.02
CA LEU A 274 9.43 18.70 1.96
C LEU A 274 8.90 18.80 3.39
N LEU A 275 8.79 17.67 4.07
CA LEU A 275 8.55 17.60 5.51
C LEU A 275 9.86 17.86 6.27
N ASP A 276 9.76 18.62 7.36
CA ASP A 276 10.87 18.76 8.29
C ASP A 276 11.16 17.39 8.93
N PRO A 277 12.44 17.02 9.15
CA PRO A 277 12.77 15.77 9.84
C PRO A 277 12.11 15.70 11.21
N LEU A 278 11.50 14.54 11.50
CA LEU A 278 10.93 14.24 12.81
C LEU A 278 11.86 13.28 13.56
N ALA A 279 12.03 13.52 14.85
CA ALA A 279 12.73 12.59 15.74
C ALA A 279 11.72 11.62 16.37
N ASP A 280 12.20 10.41 16.66
CA ASP A 280 11.43 9.42 17.42
C ASP A 280 11.12 9.96 18.83
N ILE A 281 9.96 9.57 19.38
CA ILE A 281 9.50 10.03 20.68
C ILE A 281 9.41 8.83 21.63
N CYS A 282 10.22 8.84 22.69
CA CYS A 282 10.11 7.88 23.79
C CYS A 282 9.64 8.62 25.06
N VAL A 283 8.45 8.27 25.55
CA VAL A 283 7.85 8.88 26.75
C VAL A 283 7.28 7.84 27.70
N GLU A 284 7.20 8.19 28.99
CA GLU A 284 6.51 7.36 29.97
C GLU A 284 4.99 7.41 29.77
N ALA A 285 4.32 6.28 30.04
CA ALA A 285 2.87 6.19 29.98
C ALA A 285 2.19 7.24 30.87
N GLY A 286 1.19 7.93 30.33
CA GLY A 286 0.52 9.06 30.99
C GLY A 286 1.03 10.42 30.50
N THR A 287 2.15 10.47 29.78
CA THR A 287 2.66 11.68 29.15
C THR A 287 1.77 12.11 27.99
N ARG A 288 1.47 13.43 27.93
CA ARG A 288 0.83 14.03 26.77
C ARG A 288 1.88 14.38 25.72
N ILE A 289 1.85 13.68 24.59
CA ILE A 289 2.65 14.02 23.41
C ILE A 289 1.98 15.19 22.68
N SER A 290 2.78 16.18 22.28
CA SER A 290 2.33 17.36 21.52
C SER A 290 3.40 17.75 20.50
N GLN A 291 3.35 17.16 19.30
CA GLN A 291 4.35 17.36 18.26
C GLN A 291 3.85 18.33 17.19
N LEU A 292 4.63 19.37 16.90
CA LEU A 292 4.39 20.25 15.75
C LEU A 292 5.02 19.61 14.51
N ILE A 293 4.20 19.41 13.49
CA ILE A 293 4.60 18.92 12.18
C ILE A 293 4.64 20.10 11.24
N ARG A 294 5.70 20.20 10.43
CA ARG A 294 5.91 21.31 9.51
C ARG A 294 6.41 20.78 8.17
N ALA A 295 5.92 21.38 7.10
CA ALA A 295 6.41 21.15 5.75
C ALA A 295 6.50 22.46 4.97
N THR A 296 7.36 22.47 3.97
CA THR A 296 7.61 23.62 3.09
C THR A 296 7.56 23.21 1.63
N ASP A 297 7.26 24.18 0.77
CA ASP A 297 7.35 24.03 -0.68
C ASP A 297 8.15 25.18 -1.28
N LYS A 298 9.04 24.84 -2.21
CA LYS A 298 9.97 25.78 -2.84
C LYS A 298 9.28 26.63 -3.91
N ASN A 299 8.23 26.12 -4.53
CA ASN A 299 7.50 26.80 -5.60
C ASN A 299 6.43 27.77 -5.07
N GLY A 300 6.14 27.72 -3.76
CA GLY A 300 5.09 28.50 -3.14
C GLY A 300 3.69 27.95 -3.41
N ASP A 301 3.58 26.64 -3.61
CA ASP A 301 2.35 25.93 -3.91
C ASP A 301 1.43 25.79 -2.69
N ARG A 302 0.18 25.45 -2.95
CA ARG A 302 -0.77 25.13 -1.87
C ARG A 302 -0.39 23.80 -1.26
N LEU A 303 -0.47 23.73 0.05
CA LEU A 303 -0.09 22.54 0.80
C LEU A 303 -1.26 21.99 1.60
N THR A 304 -1.45 20.69 1.52
CA THR A 304 -2.32 19.93 2.42
C THR A 304 -1.47 18.98 3.23
N LEU A 305 -1.62 19.00 4.55
CA LEU A 305 -0.90 18.12 5.47
C LEU A 305 -1.91 17.13 6.06
N THR A 306 -1.61 15.83 5.96
CA THR A 306 -2.42 14.74 6.49
C THR A 306 -1.58 13.82 7.37
N SER A 307 -2.26 13.00 8.17
CA SER A 307 -1.61 11.97 8.98
C SER A 307 -2.46 10.70 9.04
N ASN A 308 -1.79 9.56 9.02
CA ASN A 308 -2.38 8.23 9.10
C ASN A 308 -1.62 7.40 10.16
N GLY A 309 -2.30 6.48 10.83
CA GLY A 309 -1.71 5.61 11.84
C GLY A 309 -2.77 4.95 12.72
N GLY A 310 -2.46 3.79 13.29
CA GLY A 310 -3.42 3.05 14.13
C GLY A 310 -3.81 3.79 15.40
N VAL A 311 -2.97 4.73 15.86
CA VAL A 311 -3.23 5.58 17.02
C VAL A 311 -4.49 6.45 16.92
N TYR A 312 -5.05 6.63 15.71
CA TYR A 312 -6.28 7.38 15.49
C TYR A 312 -7.56 6.52 15.58
N GLU A 313 -7.42 5.18 15.63
CA GLU A 313 -8.54 4.25 15.53
C GLU A 313 -8.73 3.45 16.82
N SER A 314 -9.90 3.60 17.47
CA SER A 314 -10.20 2.91 18.72
C SER A 314 -10.37 1.39 18.59
N THR A 315 -10.46 0.89 17.36
CA THR A 315 -10.49 -0.54 17.03
C THR A 315 -9.10 -1.16 16.93
N LEU A 316 -8.07 -0.32 16.77
CA LEU A 316 -6.68 -0.75 16.60
C LEU A 316 -5.84 -0.43 17.85
N VAL A 317 -6.16 0.65 18.56
CA VAL A 317 -5.52 1.03 19.82
C VAL A 317 -6.57 1.32 20.86
N ALA A 318 -6.29 0.97 22.11
CA ALA A 318 -7.18 1.28 23.22
C ALA A 318 -7.32 2.82 23.41
N PRO A 319 -8.48 3.34 23.82
CA PRO A 319 -8.62 4.78 24.09
C PRO A 319 -7.71 5.26 25.24
N ALA A 320 -7.23 6.50 25.25
CA ALA A 320 -7.53 7.58 24.33
C ALA A 320 -6.72 7.51 23.02
N VAL A 321 -7.39 7.71 21.90
CA VAL A 321 -6.76 7.82 20.57
C VAL A 321 -6.10 9.19 20.40
N ALA A 322 -5.12 9.27 19.50
CA ALA A 322 -4.46 10.50 19.12
C ALA A 322 -5.37 11.39 18.27
N THR A 323 -4.96 12.65 18.07
CA THR A 323 -5.58 13.58 17.12
C THR A 323 -4.52 14.33 16.33
N PHE A 324 -4.85 14.67 15.09
CA PHE A 324 -4.04 15.53 14.24
C PHE A 324 -4.87 16.70 13.71
N THR A 325 -4.39 17.93 13.93
CA THR A 325 -5.06 19.15 13.50
C THR A 325 -4.14 19.94 12.56
N PRO A 326 -4.26 19.76 11.23
CA PRO A 326 -3.48 20.52 10.26
C PRO A 326 -4.03 21.93 10.04
N GLN A 327 -3.15 22.86 9.68
CA GLN A 327 -3.54 24.15 9.12
C GLN A 327 -4.20 23.94 7.75
N THR A 328 -5.30 24.66 7.50
CA THR A 328 -6.01 24.66 6.22
C THR A 328 -5.56 25.80 5.32
N ASN A 329 -5.67 25.63 3.99
CA ASN A 329 -5.39 26.66 2.99
C ASN A 329 -3.95 27.24 3.08
N ALA A 330 -2.99 26.39 3.44
CA ALA A 330 -1.58 26.77 3.54
C ALA A 330 -0.96 26.96 2.14
N ILE A 331 -0.02 27.91 2.04
CA ILE A 331 0.71 28.23 0.80
C ILE A 331 2.19 28.34 1.15
N GLY A 332 3.05 27.57 0.47
CA GLY A 332 4.50 27.54 0.64
C GLY A 332 5.00 26.96 1.98
N THR A 333 4.22 27.06 3.06
CA THR A 333 4.51 26.43 4.36
C THR A 333 3.22 26.04 5.05
N VAL A 334 3.17 24.82 5.57
CA VAL A 334 2.05 24.27 6.34
C VAL A 334 2.55 23.73 7.67
N THR A 335 1.72 23.86 8.71
CA THR A 335 1.96 23.21 10.00
C THR A 335 0.74 22.42 10.44
N GLY A 336 0.93 21.45 11.33
CA GLY A 336 -0.15 20.71 11.96
C GLY A 336 0.26 20.21 13.33
N GLN A 337 -0.70 20.15 14.26
CA GLN A 337 -0.44 19.71 15.62
C GLN A 337 -0.91 18.27 15.80
N PHE A 338 0.03 17.37 16.09
CA PHE A 338 -0.25 16.04 16.60
C PHE A 338 -0.34 16.09 18.13
N VAL A 339 -1.36 15.44 18.69
CA VAL A 339 -1.57 15.32 20.13
C VAL A 339 -1.98 13.90 20.48
N TRP A 340 -1.33 13.32 21.48
CA TRP A 340 -1.77 12.04 22.03
C TRP A 340 -1.61 12.00 23.54
N GLN A 341 -2.71 11.70 24.24
CA GLN A 341 -2.68 11.41 25.67
C GLN A 341 -2.41 9.91 25.86
N THR A 342 -1.17 9.58 26.22
CA THR A 342 -0.80 8.17 26.44
C THR A 342 -1.33 7.65 27.79
N GLY A 343 -1.38 6.32 27.94
CA GLY A 343 -1.81 5.62 29.15
C GLY A 343 -1.19 4.23 29.24
N CYS A 344 -1.41 3.52 30.35
CA CYS A 344 -0.78 2.20 30.61
C CYS A 344 -1.17 1.13 29.59
N ASN A 345 -2.35 1.27 28.97
CA ASN A 345 -2.85 0.41 27.90
C ASN A 345 -2.13 0.63 26.55
N HIS A 346 -1.28 1.65 26.43
CA HIS A 346 -0.45 1.88 25.25
C HIS A 346 1.00 1.38 25.45
N ILE A 347 1.29 0.69 26.55
CA ILE A 347 2.63 0.14 26.78
C ILE A 347 2.80 -1.07 25.87
N ARG A 348 3.77 -1.01 24.96
CA ARG A 348 4.23 -2.15 24.15
C ARG A 348 5.73 -1.99 23.82
N LEU A 349 6.36 -3.09 23.38
CA LEU A 349 7.77 -3.09 22.99
C LEU A 349 7.97 -2.43 21.61
N GLU A 350 7.05 -2.65 20.69
CA GLU A 350 7.09 -2.10 19.34
C GLU A 350 6.61 -0.64 19.30
N PRO A 351 7.28 0.25 18.53
CA PRO A 351 6.90 1.66 18.44
C PRO A 351 5.51 1.85 17.81
N TYR A 352 4.91 3.03 17.99
CA TYR A 352 3.67 3.41 17.29
C TYR A 352 3.98 4.29 16.09
N ASP A 353 3.91 3.71 14.90
CA ASP A 353 4.18 4.46 13.69
C ASP A 353 3.05 5.45 13.38
N VAL A 354 3.42 6.72 13.25
CA VAL A 354 2.54 7.80 12.78
C VAL A 354 3.10 8.38 11.51
N LEU A 355 2.42 8.11 10.40
CA LEU A 355 2.78 8.60 9.08
C LEU A 355 2.24 10.03 8.93
N PHE A 356 3.10 10.94 8.50
CA PHE A 356 2.74 12.29 8.07
C PHE A 356 3.02 12.43 6.59
N LYS A 357 2.07 13.03 5.88
CA LYS A 357 2.14 13.24 4.44
C LYS A 357 1.81 14.68 4.12
N VAL A 358 2.69 15.33 3.38
CA VAL A 358 2.40 16.62 2.77
C VAL A 358 2.21 16.40 1.29
N GLU A 359 1.19 17.04 0.75
CA GLU A 359 0.89 17.04 -0.67
C GLU A 359 0.77 18.47 -1.16
N ASP A 360 1.27 18.72 -2.36
CA ASP A 360 1.12 20.01 -3.02
C ASP A 360 -0.14 20.06 -3.90
N ALA A 361 -0.50 21.27 -4.29
CA ALA A 361 -1.49 21.56 -5.30
C ALA A 361 -1.16 22.91 -5.93
N ALA A 362 -1.57 23.08 -7.20
CA ALA A 362 -1.29 24.30 -7.96
C ALA A 362 -1.54 25.57 -7.13
N GLY A 363 -0.45 26.29 -6.86
CA GLY A 363 -0.48 27.59 -6.19
C GLY A 363 -1.07 28.69 -7.07
N PRO A 364 -1.24 29.90 -6.50
CA PRO A 364 -1.76 31.06 -7.25
C PRO A 364 -0.90 31.47 -8.44
N SER A 365 0.39 31.12 -8.41
CA SER A 365 1.40 31.46 -9.41
C SER A 365 1.46 30.48 -10.59
N VAL A 366 0.76 29.34 -10.53
CA VAL A 366 0.82 28.31 -11.57
C VAL A 366 -0.02 28.73 -12.79
N PRO A 367 0.59 29.00 -13.97
CA PRO A 367 -0.13 29.58 -15.10
C PRO A 367 -1.21 28.68 -15.70
N ASN A 368 -1.04 27.37 -15.59
CA ASN A 368 -2.00 26.38 -16.07
C ASN A 368 -2.15 25.21 -15.08
N PRO A 369 -3.15 25.27 -14.18
CA PRO A 369 -3.38 24.22 -13.18
C PRO A 369 -3.59 22.81 -13.77
N SER A 370 -4.04 22.69 -15.02
CA SER A 370 -4.25 21.37 -15.66
C SER A 370 -2.96 20.60 -15.97
N LEU A 371 -1.83 21.31 -16.07
CA LEU A 371 -0.50 20.72 -16.27
C LEU A 371 0.22 20.42 -14.96
N PHE A 372 -0.35 20.85 -13.83
CA PHE A 372 0.22 20.58 -12.53
C PHE A 372 0.19 19.07 -12.25
N ARG A 373 1.29 18.55 -11.72
CA ARG A 373 1.42 17.17 -11.29
C ARG A 373 1.68 17.22 -9.80
N LYS A 374 0.66 16.77 -9.06
CA LYS A 374 0.68 16.75 -7.61
C LYS A 374 1.73 15.76 -7.12
N LEU A 375 2.65 16.24 -6.29
CA LEU A 375 3.70 15.47 -5.66
C LEU A 375 3.52 15.50 -4.15
N VAL A 376 4.23 14.60 -3.49
CA VAL A 376 4.10 14.38 -2.06
C VAL A 376 5.46 14.16 -1.44
N ASP A 377 5.52 14.38 -0.12
CA ASP A 377 6.57 13.86 0.73
C ASP A 377 5.95 13.18 1.94
N ILE A 378 6.67 12.19 2.47
CA ILE A 378 6.21 11.34 3.55
C ILE A 378 7.33 11.19 4.56
N THR A 379 6.97 11.25 5.84
CA THR A 379 7.85 10.87 6.94
C THR A 379 7.04 10.11 7.99
N THR A 380 7.72 9.26 8.75
CA THR A 380 7.13 8.51 9.85
C THR A 380 7.80 8.93 11.15
N MET A 381 6.98 9.17 12.17
CA MET A 381 7.42 9.37 13.54
C MET A 381 7.09 8.11 14.34
N ASN A 382 8.06 7.62 15.11
CA ASN A 382 7.94 6.39 15.90
C ASN A 382 7.83 6.66 17.40
#